data_AF-A0A522DTA9-F1
#
_entry.id   AF-A0A522DTA9-F1
#
_cell.length_a   1.000
_cell.length_b   1.000
_cell.length_c   1.000
_cell.angle_alpha   90.00
_cell.angle_beta   90.00
_cell.angle_gamma   90.00
#
_symmetry.space_group_name_H-M   'P 1'
#
loop_
_entity.id
_entity.type
_entity.pdbx_description
1 polymer ?
#
loop_
_entity_poly.entity_id
_entity_poly.type
_entity_poly.pdbx_seq_one_letter_code
_entity_poly.pdbx_strand_id
1 'polypeptide(L)'
;MMTKKIILLPVIIFTCFFIYAQEKPLVKGMKITKTTRIKKQVYKLDAFDKMDQAVVIIEGENITVDFNNITLRGSNTIKNPDEFFGVAVLIQNSK
;
A
#
# COMPACT_ATOMS: atom_id res chain seq x y z
N MET A 1 -15.85 38.69 -18.15
CA MET A 1 -15.57 37.25 -18.41
C MET A 1 -14.09 36.85 -18.28
N MET A 2 -13.15 37.79 -18.06
CA MET A 2 -11.69 37.51 -17.92
C MET A 2 -11.23 37.22 -16.48
N THR A 3 -11.94 37.67 -15.45
CA THR A 3 -11.58 37.44 -14.04
C THR A 3 -11.75 35.99 -13.58
N LYS A 4 -12.71 35.25 -14.15
CA LYS A 4 -12.92 33.82 -13.85
C LYS A 4 -11.75 32.94 -14.31
N LYS A 5 -11.08 33.29 -15.41
CA LYS A 5 -9.92 32.54 -15.93
C LYS A 5 -8.65 32.76 -15.10
N ILE A 6 -8.49 33.96 -14.53
CA ILE A 6 -7.36 34.33 -13.67
C ILE A 6 -7.45 33.61 -12.30
N ILE A 7 -8.66 33.43 -11.77
CA ILE A 7 -8.90 32.67 -10.54
C ILE A 7 -8.74 31.15 -10.75
N LEU A 8 -8.95 30.65 -11.97
CA LEU A 8 -8.87 29.21 -12.29
C LEU A 8 -7.44 28.65 -12.18
N LEU A 9 -6.43 29.45 -12.53
CA LEU A 9 -5.03 29.04 -12.60
C LEU A 9 -4.42 28.68 -11.23
N PRO A 10 -4.56 29.48 -10.15
CA PRO A 10 -4.05 29.11 -8.84
C PRO A 10 -4.79 27.91 -8.23
N VAL A 11 -6.08 27.72 -8.55
CA VAL A 11 -6.87 26.58 -8.06
C VAL A 11 -6.35 25.26 -8.66
N ILE A 12 -6.03 25.24 -9.96
CA ILE A 12 -5.46 24.05 -10.63
C ILE A 12 -4.07 23.72 -10.04
N ILE A 13 -3.23 24.73 -9.86
CA ILE A 13 -1.89 24.55 -9.26
C ILE A 13 -2.02 24.01 -7.83
N PHE A 14 -2.96 24.52 -7.02
CA PHE A 14 -3.20 24.04 -5.66
C PHE A 14 -3.66 22.57 -5.62
N THR A 15 -4.52 22.14 -6.56
CA THR A 15 -4.99 20.74 -6.61
C THR A 15 -3.89 19.72 -6.96
N CYS A 16 -2.86 20.12 -7.71
CA CYS A 16 -1.77 19.21 -8.08
C CYS A 16 -0.89 18.79 -6.90
N PHE A 17 -0.81 19.61 -5.83
CA PHE A 17 0.00 19.29 -4.65
C PHE A 17 -0.59 18.19 -3.77
N PHE A 18 -1.90 17.93 -3.84
CA PHE A 18 -2.55 16.92 -2.99
C PHE A 18 -2.50 15.49 -3.55
N ILE A 19 -2.00 15.29 -4.78
CA ILE A 19 -2.06 13.98 -5.45
C ILE A 19 -1.03 12.98 -4.89
N TYR A 20 0.09 13.47 -4.34
CA TYR A 20 1.23 12.62 -3.94
C TYR A 20 1.21 12.15 -2.48
N ALA A 21 0.30 12.68 -1.65
CA ALA A 21 0.28 12.41 -0.21
C ALA A 21 -0.83 11.44 0.24
N GLN A 22 -1.53 10.76 -0.68
CA GLN A 22 -2.63 9.87 -0.29
C GLN A 22 -2.09 8.57 0.30
N GLU A 23 -2.38 8.35 1.58
CA GLU A 23 -2.19 7.06 2.24
C GLU A 23 -3.08 6.01 1.58
N LYS A 24 -2.49 4.86 1.23
CA LYS A 24 -3.22 3.76 0.60
C LYS A 24 -3.61 2.70 1.62
N PRO A 25 -4.86 2.19 1.60
CA PRO A 25 -5.19 1.02 2.39
C PRO A 25 -4.42 -0.20 1.87
N LEU A 26 -3.90 -1.01 2.78
CA LEU A 26 -3.36 -2.33 2.44
C LEU A 26 -4.50 -3.26 2.00
N VAL A 27 -4.29 -3.97 0.89
CA VAL A 27 -5.24 -4.96 0.35
C VAL A 27 -4.51 -6.27 0.07
N LYS A 28 -5.22 -7.40 0.13
CA LYS A 28 -4.63 -8.71 -0.17
C LYS A 28 -4.25 -8.80 -1.66
N GLY A 29 -3.04 -9.26 -1.94
CA GLY A 29 -2.48 -9.36 -3.30
C GLY A 29 -2.00 -8.01 -3.87
N MET A 30 -1.74 -7.01 -3.01
CA MET A 30 -1.31 -5.69 -3.44
C MET A 30 0.09 -5.73 -4.04
N LYS A 31 0.26 -5.22 -5.26
CA LYS A 31 1.57 -4.96 -5.85
C LYS A 31 1.94 -3.48 -5.69
N ILE A 32 3.07 -3.21 -5.03
CA ILE A 32 3.63 -1.88 -4.80
C ILE A 32 4.85 -1.72 -5.71
N THR A 33 4.69 -0.91 -6.76
CA THR A 33 5.76 -0.60 -7.74
C THR A 33 6.31 0.81 -7.61
N LYS A 34 5.84 1.57 -6.62
CA LYS A 34 6.26 2.96 -6.36
C LYS A 34 6.16 3.27 -4.88
N THR A 35 6.98 4.22 -4.43
CA THR A 35 6.97 4.73 -3.06
C THR A 35 5.55 5.04 -2.59
N THR A 36 5.18 4.50 -1.43
CA THR A 36 3.81 4.51 -0.93
C THR A 36 3.82 4.56 0.60
N ARG A 37 2.92 5.35 1.17
CA ARG A 37 2.58 5.33 2.60
C ARG A 37 1.28 4.54 2.78
N ILE A 38 1.28 3.58 3.69
CA ILE A 38 0.10 2.77 4.03
C ILE A 38 -0.72 3.49 5.09
N LYS A 39 -2.04 3.42 4.99
CA LYS A 39 -2.95 3.99 5.97
C LYS A 39 -2.80 3.27 7.31
N LYS A 40 -2.59 4.02 8.40
CA LYS A 40 -2.45 3.45 9.75
C LYS A 40 -3.75 2.78 10.21
N GLN A 41 -3.75 1.46 10.34
CA GLN A 41 -4.83 0.68 10.95
C GLN A 41 -4.41 -0.77 11.22
N VAL A 42 -5.31 -1.54 11.83
CA VAL A 42 -5.19 -3.01 11.93
C VAL A 42 -5.84 -3.65 10.70
N TYR A 43 -5.05 -4.38 9.93
CA TYR A 43 -5.48 -5.17 8.78
C TYR A 43 -5.62 -6.63 9.19
N LYS A 44 -6.79 -7.22 8.94
CA LYS A 44 -7.02 -8.67 9.06
C LYS A 44 -7.01 -9.26 7.67
N LEU A 45 -5.85 -9.71 7.21
CA LEU A 45 -5.67 -10.28 5.87
C LEU A 45 -4.92 -11.59 6.01
N ASP A 46 -5.60 -12.70 5.73
CA ASP A 46 -4.95 -14.01 5.67
C ASP A 46 -4.03 -14.10 4.45
N ALA A 47 -2.90 -14.78 4.62
CA ALA A 47 -1.97 -15.03 3.53
C ALA A 47 -2.58 -15.99 2.48
N PHE A 48 -1.80 -16.26 1.44
CA PHE A 48 -2.12 -17.31 0.48
C PHE A 48 -1.54 -18.64 0.97
N ASP A 49 -2.17 -19.75 0.58
CA ASP A 49 -1.73 -21.11 0.99
C ASP A 49 -0.42 -21.53 0.28
N LYS A 50 -0.07 -20.84 -0.80
CA LYS A 50 1.14 -21.09 -1.58
C LYS A 50 2.22 -20.05 -1.27
N MET A 51 3.46 -20.50 -1.20
CA MET A 51 4.62 -19.65 -0.90
C MET A 51 5.06 -18.76 -2.06
N ASP A 52 4.55 -18.99 -3.27
CA ASP A 52 4.80 -18.15 -4.47
C ASP A 52 3.85 -16.94 -4.55
N GLN A 53 2.95 -16.80 -3.58
CA GLN A 53 2.01 -15.69 -3.47
C GLN A 53 2.20 -14.96 -2.14
N ALA A 54 1.98 -13.64 -2.14
CA ALA A 54 2.12 -12.82 -0.95
C ALA A 54 0.96 -11.83 -0.81
N VAL A 55 0.64 -11.47 0.44
CA VAL A 55 -0.36 -10.42 0.72
C VAL A 55 0.07 -9.10 0.09
N VAL A 56 1.36 -8.79 0.13
CA VAL A 56 1.98 -7.61 -0.48
C VAL A 56 3.22 -8.02 -1.26
N ILE A 57 3.30 -7.58 -2.51
CA ILE A 57 4.49 -7.71 -3.35
C ILE A 57 5.07 -6.32 -3.57
N ILE A 58 6.33 -6.11 -3.19
CA ILE A 58 7.09 -4.89 -3.50
C ILE A 58 8.04 -5.24 -4.64
N GLU A 59 7.88 -4.57 -5.78
CA GLU A 59 8.60 -4.90 -7.01
C GLU A 59 9.12 -3.63 -7.68
N GLY A 60 10.45 -3.55 -7.87
CA GLY A 60 11.12 -2.43 -8.53
C GLY A 60 12.38 -1.99 -7.81
N GLU A 61 12.89 -0.84 -8.20
CA GLU A 61 14.13 -0.26 -7.68
C GLU A 61 13.85 1.06 -6.94
N ASN A 62 14.58 1.32 -5.86
CA ASN A 62 14.52 2.57 -5.09
C ASN A 62 13.10 2.94 -4.60
N ILE A 63 12.37 1.96 -4.07
CA ILE A 63 11.02 2.12 -3.53
C ILE A 63 11.07 2.20 -2.00
N THR A 64 10.45 3.23 -1.44
CA THR A 64 10.21 3.32 0.01
C THR A 64 8.76 2.98 0.32
N VAL A 65 8.53 1.97 1.15
CA VAL A 65 7.20 1.65 1.69
C VAL A 65 7.14 2.06 3.15
N ASP A 66 6.34 3.08 3.45
CA ASP A 66 6.10 3.49 4.83
C ASP A 66 4.83 2.79 5.34
N PHE A 67 5.03 1.78 6.19
CA PHE A 67 3.95 1.04 6.83
C PHE A 67 3.26 1.81 7.98
N ASN A 68 3.69 3.02 8.33
CA ASN A 68 2.95 3.99 9.14
C ASN A 68 2.33 3.40 10.43
N ASN A 69 3.07 2.54 11.14
CA ASN A 69 2.61 1.84 12.36
C ASN A 69 1.33 0.99 12.19
N ILE A 70 1.17 0.32 11.03
CA ILE A 70 0.07 -0.64 10.85
C ILE A 70 0.29 -1.92 11.66
N THR A 71 -0.79 -2.68 11.87
CA THR A 71 -0.72 -4.07 12.32
C THR A 71 -1.35 -4.96 11.27
N LEU A 72 -0.59 -5.91 10.72
CA LEU A 72 -1.12 -6.95 9.84
C LEU A 72 -1.33 -8.23 10.66
N ARG A 73 -2.57 -8.67 10.78
CA ARG A 73 -2.97 -9.95 11.40
C ARG A 73 -3.34 -10.94 10.30
N GLY A 74 -2.49 -11.94 10.11
CA GLY A 74 -2.78 -13.12 9.32
C GLY A 74 -3.33 -14.25 10.18
N SER A 75 -3.65 -15.36 9.53
CA SER A 75 -4.11 -16.60 10.18
C SER A 75 -5.22 -16.33 11.20
N ASN A 76 -6.22 -15.53 10.81
CA ASN A 76 -7.18 -14.91 11.72
C ASN A 76 -8.09 -15.92 12.46
N THR A 77 -8.18 -17.15 11.95
CA THR A 77 -8.94 -18.27 12.53
C THR A 77 -8.06 -19.26 13.30
N ILE A 78 -6.74 -19.14 13.17
CA ILE A 78 -5.75 -20.09 13.67
C ILE A 78 -5.32 -19.69 15.09
N LYS A 79 -5.12 -20.68 15.96
CA LYS A 79 -4.71 -20.45 17.35
C LYS A 79 -3.33 -21.01 17.67
N ASN A 80 -2.89 -22.04 16.94
CA ASN A 80 -1.62 -22.70 17.20
C ASN A 80 -0.50 -22.07 16.34
N PRO A 81 0.69 -21.81 16.90
CA PRO A 81 1.81 -21.24 16.14
C PRO A 81 2.20 -22.05 14.91
N ASP A 82 2.13 -23.39 15.01
CA ASP A 82 2.52 -24.33 13.95
C ASP A 82 1.55 -24.33 12.76
N GLU A 83 0.38 -23.72 12.92
CA GLU A 83 -0.66 -23.60 11.89
C GLU A 83 -0.57 -22.25 11.13
N PHE A 84 0.37 -21.38 11.47
CA PHE A 84 0.60 -20.14 10.71
C PHE A 84 1.18 -20.43 9.32
N PHE A 85 0.73 -19.67 8.31
CA PHE A 85 1.04 -19.97 6.92
C PHE A 85 1.20 -18.74 6.04
N GLY A 86 1.85 -18.96 4.89
CA GLY A 86 1.96 -18.03 3.78
C GLY A 86 2.93 -16.86 3.98
N VAL A 87 2.97 -15.98 2.99
CA VAL A 87 3.89 -14.83 2.94
C VAL A 87 3.13 -13.52 3.08
N ALA A 88 3.50 -12.71 4.07
CA ALA A 88 2.93 -11.38 4.26
C ALA A 88 3.49 -10.36 3.27
N VAL A 89 4.82 -10.25 3.19
CA VAL A 89 5.52 -9.30 2.31
C VAL A 89 6.57 -10.05 1.52
N LEU A 90 6.49 -9.94 0.19
CA LEU A 90 7.51 -10.43 -0.74
C LEU A 90 8.17 -9.23 -1.41
N ILE A 91 9.50 -9.18 -1.37
CA ILE A 91 10.29 -8.15 -2.05
C ILE A 91 11.05 -8.84 -3.19
N GLN A 92 10.92 -8.31 -4.40
CA GLN A 92 11.59 -8.85 -5.59
C GLN A 92 12.09 -7.73 -6.50
N ASN A 93 13.14 -8.02 -7.27
CA ASN A 93 13.63 -7.11 -8.29
C ASN A 93 12.59 -6.93 -9.42
N SER A 94 12.64 -5.79 -10.10
CA SER A 94 11.98 -5.63 -11.40
C SER A 94 12.55 -6.64 -12.39
N LYS A 95 11.67 -7.32 -13.12
CA LYS A 95 12.04 -8.06 -14.32
C LYS A 95 12.54 -7.14 -15.42
#